data_AF-A0A6I8W7J1-F1
#
_entry.id   AF-A0A6I8W7J1-F1
#
_cell.length_a   1.000
_cell.length_b   1.000
_cell.length_c   1.000
_cell.angle_alpha   90.00
_cell.angle_beta   90.00
_cell.angle_gamma   90.00
#
_symmetry.space_group_name_H-M   'P 1'
#
loop_
_entity.id
_entity.type
_entity.pdbx_description
1 polymer ?
#
loop_
_entity_poly.entity_id
_entity_poly.type
_entity_poly.pdbx_seq_one_letter_code
_entity_poly.pdbx_strand_id
1 'polypeptide(L)'
;MIKLEHIAANRFIQAPKKIKSRNALINVKNDDDFCFKWCVLASLAYGTHLKTIYQTAALKKISRDKLTIPSSYRCGNIRQDIIYYEGVRLNFSGIEFPITSKGIKRFESANEDFSINVYEVDENGKNVVGPTVRTKKIRTHHINLLGINSDNMQMMRYAYITCMRKLCYSQHSKSHNTAYFCENCLQFYSTTNTIHDTKECGKVAALYPEPNTKTVFKSFSKKLSPPVVIYADIEAVLENYDINLNDPSKSSTTMAQRHTACAASFYIVHKYNEHLNEMWTYEGPDCIQKFCQALRMKTDGLYEKYWKSYKKPIYQFNI
;
A
#
# COMPACT_ATOMS: atom_id res chain seq x y z
N MET A 1 -3.70 3.92 -5.59
CA MET A 1 -3.76 2.67 -4.78
C MET A 1 -5.20 2.50 -4.32
N ILE A 2 -6.01 1.81 -5.11
CA ILE A 2 -7.44 1.65 -4.83
C ILE A 2 -7.55 0.71 -3.62
N LYS A 3 -8.14 1.21 -2.52
CA LYS A 3 -8.56 0.36 -1.40
C LYS A 3 -9.69 -0.52 -1.92
N LEU A 4 -9.39 -1.78 -2.21
CA LEU A 4 -10.41 -2.78 -2.53
C LEU A 4 -11.29 -2.96 -1.29
N GLU A 5 -12.57 -2.64 -1.43
CA GLU A 5 -13.57 -3.01 -0.43
C GLU A 5 -13.71 -4.54 -0.42
N HIS A 6 -13.79 -5.12 0.78
CA HIS A 6 -13.77 -6.57 0.99
C HIS A 6 -15.12 -7.19 0.61
N ILE A 7 -15.35 -7.45 -0.68
CA ILE A 7 -16.56 -8.13 -1.15
C ILE A 7 -16.35 -9.65 -1.10
N ALA A 8 -17.43 -10.37 -0.75
CA ALA A 8 -17.48 -11.78 -0.39
C ALA A 8 -17.31 -12.73 -1.56
N ALA A 9 -16.15 -13.35 -1.78
CA ALA A 9 -16.14 -14.56 -2.60
C ALA A 9 -16.93 -15.64 -1.90
N ASN A 10 -17.99 -16.15 -2.52
CA ASN A 10 -18.76 -17.34 -2.07
C ASN A 10 -18.01 -18.66 -2.32
N ARG A 11 -16.74 -18.64 -2.77
CA ARG A 11 -15.97 -19.84 -3.14
C ARG A 11 -14.49 -19.71 -2.82
N PHE A 12 -13.87 -20.85 -2.50
CA PHE A 12 -12.44 -20.98 -2.26
C PHE A 12 -11.60 -20.33 -3.38
N ILE A 13 -10.66 -19.47 -2.99
CA ILE A 13 -9.68 -18.87 -3.91
C ILE A 13 -8.32 -19.53 -3.67
N GLN A 14 -7.77 -20.12 -4.72
CA GLN A 14 -6.45 -20.72 -4.68
C GLN A 14 -5.37 -19.62 -4.72
N ALA A 15 -4.45 -19.63 -3.75
CA ALA A 15 -3.28 -18.76 -3.78
C ALA A 15 -2.46 -18.94 -5.08
N PRO A 16 -1.84 -17.86 -5.61
CA PRO A 16 -0.98 -17.94 -6.79
C PRO A 16 0.06 -19.06 -6.70
N LYS A 17 0.35 -19.73 -7.83
CA LYS A 17 1.20 -20.94 -7.86
C LYS A 17 2.54 -20.75 -7.15
N LYS A 18 3.20 -19.59 -7.35
CA LYS A 18 4.51 -19.27 -6.74
C LYS A 18 4.44 -19.01 -5.24
N ILE A 19 3.31 -18.54 -4.73
CA ILE A 19 3.07 -18.39 -3.30
C ILE A 19 2.74 -19.76 -2.68
N LYS A 20 1.86 -20.53 -3.33
CA LYS A 20 1.44 -21.87 -2.89
C LYS A 20 2.64 -22.82 -2.75
N SER A 21 3.57 -22.81 -3.70
CA SER A 21 4.73 -23.71 -3.69
C SER A 21 5.69 -23.50 -2.52
N ARG A 22 5.62 -22.36 -1.83
CA ARG A 22 6.45 -22.06 -0.64
C ARG A 22 6.02 -22.84 0.60
N ASN A 23 4.88 -23.54 0.56
CA ASN A 23 4.34 -24.36 1.66
C ASN A 23 4.27 -23.60 3.01
N ALA A 24 3.98 -22.30 2.94
CA ALA A 24 3.96 -21.39 4.07
C ALA A 24 2.54 -20.93 4.45
N LEU A 25 1.51 -21.44 3.77
CA LEU A 25 0.12 -21.10 3.99
C LEU A 25 -0.70 -22.29 4.46
N ILE A 26 -1.74 -22.02 5.25
CA ILE A 26 -2.93 -22.86 5.40
C ILE A 26 -4.08 -22.05 4.79
N ASN A 27 -4.56 -22.49 3.63
CA ASN A 27 -5.69 -21.89 2.95
C ASN A 27 -6.87 -22.86 3.07
N VAL A 28 -7.78 -22.55 3.99
CA VAL A 28 -8.94 -23.40 4.31
C VAL A 28 -9.92 -23.36 3.14
N LYS A 29 -10.34 -24.53 2.66
CA LYS A 29 -11.25 -24.71 1.52
C LYS A 29 -12.71 -24.56 1.97
N ASN A 30 -13.09 -23.36 2.40
CA ASN A 30 -14.45 -23.02 2.79
C ASN A 30 -15.26 -22.42 1.61
N ASP A 31 -16.57 -22.60 1.63
CA ASP A 31 -17.56 -22.06 0.69
C ASP A 31 -18.47 -20.99 1.33
N ASP A 32 -18.06 -20.48 2.49
CA ASP A 32 -18.74 -19.43 3.25
C ASP A 32 -17.92 -18.12 3.34
N ASP A 33 -18.47 -17.09 3.99
CA ASP A 33 -17.83 -15.77 4.15
C ASP A 33 -16.93 -15.67 5.39
N PHE A 34 -16.73 -16.77 6.10
CA PHE A 34 -16.02 -16.82 7.38
C PHE A 34 -14.54 -17.20 7.24
N CYS A 35 -13.93 -16.95 6.07
CA CYS A 35 -12.51 -17.28 5.82
C CYS A 35 -11.55 -16.71 6.90
N PHE A 36 -11.88 -15.55 7.48
CA PHE A 36 -11.14 -14.99 8.61
C PHE A 36 -11.27 -15.83 9.88
N LYS A 37 -12.48 -16.28 10.25
CA LYS A 37 -12.68 -17.18 11.40
C LYS A 37 -11.90 -18.47 11.19
N TRP A 38 -11.98 -19.04 9.98
CA TRP A 38 -11.20 -20.23 9.62
C TRP A 38 -9.69 -20.01 9.75
N CYS A 39 -9.15 -18.84 9.41
CA CYS A 39 -7.74 -18.53 9.63
C CYS A 39 -7.37 -18.43 11.11
N VAL A 40 -8.26 -17.89 11.95
CA VAL A 40 -8.05 -17.82 13.40
C VAL A 40 -8.00 -19.23 13.98
N LEU A 41 -8.95 -20.10 13.63
CA LEU A 41 -8.94 -21.52 14.02
C LEU A 41 -7.70 -22.26 13.49
N ALA A 42 -7.31 -22.01 12.24
CA ALA A 42 -6.08 -22.54 11.63
C ALA A 42 -4.83 -22.17 12.43
N SER A 43 -4.76 -20.94 12.94
CA SER A 43 -3.62 -20.48 13.73
C SER A 43 -3.46 -21.23 15.06
N LEU A 44 -4.59 -21.48 15.74
CA LEU A 44 -4.63 -22.22 17.00
C LEU A 44 -4.28 -23.70 16.77
N ALA A 45 -4.97 -24.35 15.83
CA ALA A 45 -4.74 -25.74 15.47
C ALA A 45 -3.29 -26.00 14.99
N TYR A 46 -2.71 -25.04 14.28
CA TYR A 46 -1.32 -25.14 13.84
C TYR A 46 -0.32 -25.08 15.00
N GLY A 47 -0.64 -24.34 16.07
CA GLY A 47 0.16 -24.38 17.31
C GLY A 47 0.22 -25.78 17.90
N THR A 48 -0.91 -26.50 17.92
CA THR A 48 -1.00 -27.90 18.35
C THR A 48 -0.27 -28.84 17.37
N HIS A 49 -0.41 -28.61 16.05
CA HIS A 49 0.36 -29.33 15.01
C HIS A 49 1.87 -29.23 15.24
N LEU A 50 2.39 -28.03 15.56
CA LEU A 50 3.81 -27.83 15.81
C LEU A 50 4.34 -28.57 17.04
N LYS A 51 3.50 -28.77 18.07
CA LYS A 51 3.84 -29.52 19.30
C LYS A 51 3.73 -31.04 19.13
N THR A 52 3.09 -31.50 18.06
CA THR A 52 2.83 -32.93 17.83
C THR A 52 4.09 -33.64 17.35
N ILE A 53 4.42 -34.77 17.99
CA ILE A 53 5.53 -35.63 17.56
C ILE A 53 5.03 -36.51 16.41
N TYR A 54 5.51 -36.25 15.19
CA TYR A 54 5.20 -37.06 14.02
C TYR A 54 6.27 -38.13 13.80
N GLN A 55 5.84 -39.38 13.61
CA GLN A 55 6.75 -40.50 13.32
C GLN A 55 7.41 -40.36 11.94
N THR A 56 6.76 -39.72 10.96
CA THR A 56 7.29 -39.54 9.59
C THR A 56 6.92 -38.19 8.98
N ALA A 57 7.70 -37.75 7.99
CA ALA A 57 7.40 -36.54 7.21
C ALA A 57 6.05 -36.63 6.46
N ALA A 58 5.68 -37.83 6.01
CA ALA A 58 4.39 -38.09 5.37
C ALA A 58 3.23 -37.83 6.34
N LEU A 59 3.31 -38.32 7.57
CA LEU A 59 2.29 -38.07 8.61
C LEU A 59 2.19 -36.58 8.97
N LYS A 60 3.33 -35.89 9.06
CA LYS A 60 3.36 -34.44 9.28
C LYS A 60 2.64 -33.68 8.16
N LYS A 61 2.85 -34.08 6.90
CA LYS A 61 2.19 -33.51 5.72
C LYS A 61 0.69 -33.79 5.76
N ILE A 62 0.26 -35.03 5.96
CA ILE A 62 -1.16 -35.41 6.08
C ILE A 62 -1.84 -34.60 7.18
N SER A 63 -1.22 -34.49 8.36
CA SER A 63 -1.76 -33.72 9.48
C SER A 63 -1.85 -32.23 9.15
N ARG A 64 -0.93 -31.67 8.37
CA ARG A 64 -1.00 -30.28 7.91
C ARG A 64 -2.09 -30.08 6.87
N ASP A 65 -2.22 -31.01 5.92
CA ASP A 65 -3.22 -30.93 4.84
C ASP A 65 -4.65 -31.02 5.39
N LYS A 66 -4.86 -31.75 6.50
CA LYS A 66 -6.14 -31.76 7.23
C LYS A 66 -6.57 -30.34 7.64
N LEU A 67 -5.65 -29.46 8.03
CA LEU A 67 -5.96 -28.07 8.40
C LEU A 67 -6.50 -27.25 7.22
N THR A 68 -6.41 -27.72 5.98
CA THR A 68 -7.07 -27.05 4.83
C THR A 68 -8.55 -27.38 4.71
N ILE A 69 -9.10 -28.24 5.57
CA ILE A 69 -10.46 -28.75 5.48
C ILE A 69 -11.30 -28.18 6.64
N PRO A 70 -12.42 -27.46 6.39
CA PRO A 70 -13.27 -26.89 7.44
C PRO A 70 -13.72 -27.88 8.52
N SER A 71 -14.14 -29.08 8.14
CA SER A 71 -14.62 -30.11 9.09
C SER A 71 -13.52 -30.65 10.02
N SER A 72 -12.24 -30.45 9.71
CA SER A 72 -11.13 -30.89 10.55
C SER A 72 -11.04 -30.16 11.89
N TYR A 73 -11.55 -28.93 11.95
CA TYR A 73 -11.51 -28.08 13.13
C TYR A 73 -12.54 -28.52 14.18
N ARG A 74 -13.64 -29.19 13.81
CA ARG A 74 -14.70 -29.62 14.75
C ARG A 74 -15.17 -28.52 15.71
N CYS A 75 -15.18 -27.25 15.26
CA CYS A 75 -15.52 -26.09 16.09
C CYS A 75 -17.04 -25.88 16.30
N GLY A 76 -17.86 -26.88 15.96
CA GLY A 76 -19.32 -26.74 15.93
C GLY A 76 -19.76 -25.82 14.78
N ASN A 77 -20.51 -24.76 15.09
CA ASN A 77 -21.09 -23.86 14.10
C ASN A 77 -20.23 -22.60 13.91
N ILE A 78 -19.53 -22.50 12.78
CA ILE A 78 -18.67 -21.34 12.44
C ILE A 78 -19.43 -20.00 12.38
N ARG A 79 -20.76 -20.04 12.21
CA ARG A 79 -21.60 -18.84 12.12
C ARG A 79 -21.80 -18.16 13.47
N GLN A 80 -21.52 -18.84 14.58
CA GLN A 80 -21.67 -18.28 15.92
C GLN A 80 -20.73 -17.09 16.16
N ASP A 81 -21.22 -16.11 16.89
CA ASP A 81 -20.43 -14.94 17.28
C ASP A 81 -19.36 -15.31 18.32
N ILE A 82 -19.67 -16.22 19.25
CA ILE A 82 -18.71 -16.75 20.20
C ILE A 82 -18.35 -18.18 19.82
N ILE A 83 -17.06 -18.46 19.66
CA ILE A 83 -16.54 -19.79 19.37
C ILE A 83 -15.53 -20.18 20.45
N TYR A 84 -15.68 -21.37 21.02
CA TYR A 84 -14.67 -21.96 21.90
C TYR A 84 -13.89 -23.01 21.12
N TYR A 85 -12.57 -22.84 21.03
CA TYR A 85 -11.72 -23.75 20.26
C TYR A 85 -10.37 -23.96 20.95
N GLU A 86 -9.99 -25.23 21.15
CA GLU A 86 -8.76 -25.62 21.86
C GLU A 86 -8.54 -24.90 23.20
N GLY A 87 -9.63 -24.69 23.95
CA GLY A 87 -9.59 -23.99 25.25
C GLY A 87 -9.55 -22.45 25.15
N VAL A 88 -9.60 -21.88 23.95
CA VAL A 88 -9.58 -20.44 23.72
C VAL A 88 -10.98 -19.94 23.36
N ARG A 89 -11.41 -18.84 23.99
CA ARG A 89 -12.66 -18.15 23.67
C ARG A 89 -12.42 -17.08 22.60
N LEU A 90 -13.09 -17.20 21.47
CA LEU A 90 -13.05 -16.24 20.36
C LEU A 90 -14.36 -15.46 20.28
N ASN A 91 -14.26 -14.15 20.24
CA ASN A 91 -15.40 -13.23 20.17
C ASN A 91 -15.44 -12.49 18.83
N PHE A 92 -16.45 -12.80 18.02
CA PHE A 92 -16.76 -12.18 16.74
C PHE A 92 -18.04 -11.34 16.78
N SER A 93 -18.60 -11.07 17.97
CA SER A 93 -19.84 -10.32 18.12
C SER A 93 -19.71 -8.91 17.53
N GLY A 94 -20.70 -8.48 16.75
CA GLY A 94 -20.70 -7.14 16.12
C GLY A 94 -19.66 -6.96 14.99
N ILE A 95 -19.16 -8.07 14.44
CA ILE A 95 -18.32 -8.11 13.24
C ILE A 95 -19.14 -8.65 12.08
N GLU A 96 -19.31 -7.83 11.06
CA GLU A 96 -19.94 -8.23 9.81
C GLU A 96 -18.97 -9.03 8.94
N PHE A 97 -19.50 -10.03 8.25
CA PHE A 97 -18.75 -10.87 7.33
C PHE A 97 -19.26 -10.66 5.90
N PRO A 98 -18.36 -10.62 4.90
CA PRO A 98 -16.90 -10.76 5.00
C PRO A 98 -16.22 -9.65 5.79
N ILE A 99 -15.17 -10.03 6.52
CA ILE A 99 -14.53 -9.10 7.43
C ILE A 99 -13.81 -7.98 6.67
N THR A 100 -14.04 -6.74 7.09
CA THR A 100 -13.31 -5.58 6.62
C THR A 100 -12.08 -5.29 7.49
N SER A 101 -11.17 -4.44 7.02
CA SER A 101 -10.08 -3.92 7.86
C SER A 101 -10.55 -3.27 9.18
N LYS A 102 -11.76 -2.68 9.21
CA LYS A 102 -12.39 -2.17 10.45
C LYS A 102 -12.84 -3.33 11.35
N GLY A 103 -13.40 -4.39 10.77
CA GLY A 103 -13.76 -5.62 11.48
C GLY A 103 -12.56 -6.28 12.15
N ILE A 104 -11.39 -6.30 11.50
CA ILE A 104 -10.15 -6.83 12.11
C ILE A 104 -9.77 -6.06 13.37
N LYS A 105 -9.85 -4.73 13.35
CA LYS A 105 -9.57 -3.90 14.55
C LYS A 105 -10.57 -4.18 15.67
N ARG A 106 -11.85 -4.38 15.33
CA ARG A 106 -12.88 -4.79 16.31
C ARG A 106 -12.57 -6.16 16.90
N PHE A 107 -12.16 -7.12 16.08
CA PHE A 107 -11.73 -8.44 16.55
C PHE A 107 -10.57 -8.33 17.54
N GLU A 108 -9.51 -7.60 17.22
CA GLU A 108 -8.39 -7.40 18.16
C GLU A 108 -8.80 -6.69 19.45
N SER A 109 -9.83 -5.84 19.41
CA SER A 109 -10.34 -5.15 20.60
C SER A 109 -11.22 -6.06 21.46
N ALA A 110 -11.97 -6.98 20.84
CA ALA A 110 -12.84 -7.93 21.52
C ALA A 110 -12.08 -9.18 22.03
N ASN A 111 -10.85 -9.40 21.57
CA ASN A 111 -10.00 -10.55 21.88
C ASN A 111 -8.61 -10.05 22.28
N GLU A 112 -8.47 -9.65 23.55
CA GLU A 112 -7.29 -8.93 24.04
C GLU A 112 -5.97 -9.69 23.95
N ASP A 113 -5.98 -11.01 23.74
CA ASP A 113 -4.77 -11.82 23.56
C ASP A 113 -4.33 -11.97 22.10
N PHE A 114 -5.13 -11.48 21.15
CA PHE A 114 -4.90 -11.66 19.72
C PHE A 114 -4.34 -10.41 19.06
N SER A 115 -3.47 -10.61 18.08
CA SER A 115 -3.03 -9.53 17.20
C SER A 115 -2.92 -9.98 15.75
N ILE A 116 -3.38 -9.15 14.81
CA ILE A 116 -3.50 -9.51 13.40
C ILE A 116 -2.65 -8.60 12.52
N ASN A 117 -1.88 -9.20 11.62
CA ASN A 117 -1.33 -8.50 10.45
C ASN A 117 -1.93 -9.11 9.18
N VAL A 118 -2.16 -8.27 8.16
CA VAL A 118 -2.59 -8.70 6.83
C VAL A 118 -1.57 -8.25 5.82
N TYR A 119 -1.07 -9.19 5.04
CA TYR A 119 -0.21 -9.00 3.88
C TYR A 119 -1.00 -9.33 2.62
N GLU A 120 -0.51 -8.85 1.48
CA GLU A 120 -1.12 -9.11 0.17
C GLU A 120 -0.08 -9.70 -0.79
N VAL A 121 -0.55 -10.14 -1.95
CA VAL A 121 0.33 -10.54 -3.05
C VAL A 121 0.42 -9.40 -4.05
N ASP A 122 1.63 -9.17 -4.59
CA ASP A 122 1.83 -8.22 -5.68
C ASP A 122 1.02 -8.60 -6.93
N GLU A 123 0.89 -7.64 -7.85
CA GLU A 123 0.15 -7.80 -9.11
C GLU A 123 0.65 -8.99 -9.95
N ASN A 124 1.92 -9.37 -9.79
CA ASN A 124 2.54 -10.49 -10.50
C ASN A 124 2.25 -11.87 -9.86
N GLY A 125 1.51 -11.92 -8.75
CA GLY A 125 1.21 -13.15 -8.02
C GLY A 125 2.46 -13.83 -7.46
N LYS A 126 3.57 -13.10 -7.27
CA LYS A 126 4.90 -13.64 -6.97
C LYS A 126 5.40 -13.20 -5.61
N ASN A 127 5.25 -11.94 -5.24
CA ASN A 127 5.85 -11.38 -4.04
C ASN A 127 4.77 -11.02 -3.03
N VAL A 128 5.09 -11.14 -1.75
CA VAL A 128 4.30 -10.65 -0.63
C VAL A 128 4.63 -9.19 -0.40
N VAL A 129 3.60 -8.38 -0.25
CA VAL A 129 3.65 -6.94 0.02
C VAL A 129 2.84 -6.63 1.28
N GLY A 130 3.07 -5.45 1.85
CA GLY A 130 2.39 -4.98 3.06
C GLY A 130 3.34 -4.89 4.27
N PRO A 131 2.82 -5.01 5.51
CA PRO A 131 1.43 -5.32 5.85
C PRO A 131 0.47 -4.15 5.55
N THR A 132 -0.68 -4.44 4.92
CA THR A 132 -1.75 -3.47 4.63
C THR A 132 -2.61 -3.20 5.87
N VAL A 133 -2.79 -4.22 6.72
CA VAL A 133 -3.34 -4.06 8.07
C VAL A 133 -2.26 -4.48 9.04
N ARG A 134 -1.92 -3.58 9.97
CA ARG A 134 -0.88 -3.83 10.97
C ARG A 134 -1.43 -3.66 12.37
N THR A 135 -1.14 -4.63 13.23
CA THR A 135 -1.37 -4.50 14.66
C THR A 135 -0.41 -3.50 15.29
N LYS A 136 -0.89 -2.77 16.31
CA LYS A 136 -0.04 -1.83 17.07
C LYS A 136 0.83 -2.55 18.10
N LYS A 137 0.38 -3.69 18.61
CA LYS A 137 1.05 -4.45 19.67
C LYS A 137 0.95 -5.93 19.34
N ILE A 138 2.11 -6.60 19.27
CA ILE A 138 2.15 -8.05 19.15
C ILE A 138 1.66 -8.65 20.48
N ARG A 139 0.76 -9.60 20.39
CA ARG A 139 0.14 -10.28 21.53
C ARG A 139 0.41 -11.78 21.50
N THR A 140 -0.04 -12.49 22.53
CA THR A 140 0.19 -13.93 22.72
C THR A 140 -0.18 -14.75 21.48
N HIS A 141 -1.36 -14.46 20.91
CA HIS A 141 -1.84 -15.09 19.68
C HIS A 141 -1.68 -14.13 18.50
N HIS A 142 -0.45 -14.01 18.01
CA HIS A 142 -0.17 -13.23 16.81
C HIS A 142 -0.43 -14.03 15.53
N ILE A 143 -1.26 -13.49 14.64
CA ILE A 143 -1.67 -14.14 13.40
C ILE A 143 -1.30 -13.25 12.22
N ASN A 144 -0.46 -13.78 11.34
CA ASN A 144 -0.17 -13.19 10.04
C ASN A 144 -1.11 -13.81 8.98
N LEU A 145 -1.87 -12.97 8.27
CA LEU A 145 -2.81 -13.37 7.22
C LEU A 145 -2.29 -12.93 5.86
N LEU A 146 -2.57 -13.73 4.84
CA LEU A 146 -2.38 -13.35 3.43
C LEU A 146 -3.74 -13.12 2.78
N GLY A 147 -4.00 -11.89 2.33
CA GLY A 147 -5.08 -11.55 1.44
C GLY A 147 -4.79 -12.04 0.03
N ILE A 148 -5.69 -12.86 -0.50
CA ILE A 148 -5.64 -13.42 -1.85
C ILE A 148 -6.83 -12.86 -2.61
N ASN A 149 -6.55 -12.12 -3.67
CA ASN A 149 -7.57 -11.54 -4.52
C ASN A 149 -7.91 -12.49 -5.67
N SER A 150 -9.19 -12.49 -6.10
CA SER A 150 -9.58 -13.07 -7.38
C SER A 150 -9.52 -11.99 -8.47
N ASP A 151 -8.82 -12.28 -9.56
CA ASP A 151 -8.60 -11.37 -10.70
C ASP A 151 -9.91 -10.82 -11.29
N ASN A 152 -11.04 -11.51 -11.10
CA ASN A 152 -12.29 -11.20 -11.81
C ASN A 152 -13.41 -10.64 -10.92
N MET A 153 -13.24 -10.54 -9.59
CA MET A 153 -14.40 -10.29 -8.71
C MET A 153 -14.23 -9.24 -7.59
N GLN A 154 -13.10 -8.52 -7.50
CA GLN A 154 -12.84 -7.60 -6.37
C GLN A 154 -13.05 -8.26 -4.99
N MET A 155 -12.77 -9.56 -4.89
CA MET A 155 -12.98 -10.35 -3.67
C MET A 155 -11.65 -10.72 -3.04
N MET A 156 -11.51 -10.47 -1.75
CA MET A 156 -10.32 -10.81 -0.97
C MET A 156 -10.65 -11.95 -0.01
N ARG A 157 -9.84 -13.02 -0.05
CA ARG A 157 -9.90 -14.12 0.93
C ARG A 157 -8.62 -14.22 1.73
N TYR A 158 -8.76 -14.62 2.99
CA TYR A 158 -7.63 -14.78 3.88
C TYR A 158 -7.14 -16.23 3.90
N ALA A 159 -5.82 -16.39 3.88
CA ALA A 159 -5.13 -17.61 4.25
C ALA A 159 -4.21 -17.35 5.44
N TYR A 160 -4.08 -18.31 6.34
CA TYR A 160 -3.18 -18.20 7.48
C TYR A 160 -1.73 -18.42 7.06
N ILE A 161 -0.84 -17.49 7.40
CA ILE A 161 0.60 -17.58 7.15
C ILE A 161 1.26 -18.33 8.32
N THR A 162 1.64 -19.58 8.05
CA THR A 162 2.30 -20.45 9.04
C THR A 162 3.78 -20.12 9.25
N CYS A 163 4.43 -19.45 8.29
CA CYS A 163 5.84 -19.10 8.40
C CYS A 163 6.20 -17.97 7.43
N MET A 164 6.34 -16.75 7.95
CA MET A 164 6.73 -15.58 7.14
C MET A 164 8.06 -15.77 6.43
N ARG A 165 9.05 -16.39 7.09
CA ARG A 165 10.37 -16.66 6.50
C ARG A 165 10.29 -17.48 5.21
N LYS A 166 9.57 -18.61 5.25
CA LYS A 166 9.36 -19.46 4.06
C LYS A 166 8.56 -18.72 2.99
N LEU A 167 7.57 -17.93 3.42
CA LEU A 167 6.72 -17.19 2.50
C LEU A 167 7.50 -16.10 1.75
N CYS A 168 8.40 -15.36 2.39
CA CYS A 168 9.10 -14.22 1.76
C CYS A 168 10.47 -14.60 1.18
N TYR A 169 10.97 -15.79 1.48
CA TYR A 169 12.30 -16.29 1.10
C TYR A 169 12.73 -15.98 -0.34
N SER A 170 11.94 -16.41 -1.33
CA SER A 170 12.32 -16.31 -2.74
C SER A 170 12.17 -14.90 -3.32
N GLN A 171 11.77 -13.92 -2.50
CA GLN A 171 11.74 -12.50 -2.87
C GLN A 171 13.12 -11.86 -2.73
N HIS A 172 13.97 -12.43 -1.88
CA HIS A 172 15.29 -11.89 -1.59
C HIS A 172 16.40 -12.61 -2.36
N SER A 173 16.47 -13.94 -2.28
CA SER A 173 17.55 -14.71 -2.90
C SER A 173 17.02 -15.91 -3.67
N LYS A 174 17.64 -16.19 -4.82
CA LYS A 174 17.43 -17.41 -5.60
C LYS A 174 18.27 -18.59 -5.06
N SER A 175 19.28 -18.35 -4.21
CA SER A 175 20.38 -19.29 -3.92
C SER A 175 20.62 -19.61 -2.44
N HIS A 176 20.15 -18.82 -1.47
CA HIS A 176 20.53 -18.99 -0.05
C HIS A 176 19.36 -19.24 0.88
N ASN A 177 19.36 -20.39 1.58
CA ASN A 177 18.33 -20.92 2.50
C ASN A 177 17.91 -20.03 3.70
N THR A 178 18.43 -18.81 3.83
CA THR A 178 18.03 -17.89 4.92
C THR A 178 17.89 -16.46 4.41
N ALA A 179 16.70 -15.88 4.59
CA ALA A 179 16.43 -14.46 4.42
C ALA A 179 16.11 -13.87 5.80
N TYR A 180 16.73 -12.73 6.13
CA TYR A 180 16.39 -11.94 7.31
C TYR A 180 15.66 -10.67 6.85
N PHE A 181 14.53 -10.33 7.48
CA PHE A 181 13.74 -9.15 7.14
C PHE A 181 12.87 -8.67 8.32
N CYS A 182 12.52 -7.38 8.35
CA CYS A 182 11.51 -6.84 9.30
C CYS A 182 10.13 -7.26 8.80
N GLU A 183 9.36 -8.02 9.59
CA GLU A 183 7.96 -8.34 9.22
C GLU A 183 7.09 -7.09 9.11
N ASN A 184 7.45 -6.00 9.79
CA ASN A 184 6.69 -4.76 9.71
C ASN A 184 6.92 -3.98 8.41
N CYS A 185 8.10 -4.00 7.77
CA CYS A 185 8.34 -3.23 6.53
C CYS A 185 8.77 -4.10 5.34
N LEU A 186 8.91 -5.40 5.54
CA LEU A 186 9.43 -6.39 4.58
C LEU A 186 10.78 -6.02 3.96
N GLN A 187 11.57 -5.16 4.62
CA GLN A 187 12.93 -4.83 4.19
C GLN A 187 13.88 -5.96 4.58
N PHE A 188 14.59 -6.49 3.59
CA PHE A 188 15.57 -7.56 3.76
C PHE A 188 16.95 -7.00 4.12
N TYR A 189 17.72 -7.80 4.84
CA TYR A 189 19.08 -7.47 5.25
C TYR A 189 19.98 -8.72 5.29
N SER A 190 21.30 -8.49 5.19
CA SER A 190 22.29 -9.54 4.96
C SER A 190 22.66 -10.35 6.21
N THR A 191 22.48 -9.81 7.42
CA THR A 191 22.91 -10.47 8.67
C THR A 191 21.94 -10.26 9.83
N THR A 192 21.92 -11.16 10.81
CA THR A 192 21.09 -11.02 12.03
C THR A 192 21.44 -9.80 12.88
N ASN A 193 22.65 -9.28 12.76
CA ASN A 193 23.17 -8.18 13.58
C ASN A 193 22.82 -6.80 13.03
N THR A 194 22.21 -6.73 11.85
CA THR A 194 21.66 -5.47 11.34
C THR A 194 20.44 -5.13 12.20
N ILE A 195 20.62 -4.22 13.17
CA ILE A 195 19.55 -3.72 14.03
C ILE A 195 18.62 -2.89 13.14
N HIS A 196 17.61 -3.55 12.59
CA HIS A 196 16.52 -2.86 11.95
C HIS A 196 15.67 -2.24 13.05
N ASP A 197 15.81 -0.94 13.29
CA ASP A 197 15.02 -0.25 14.32
C ASP A 197 13.53 -0.30 13.93
N THR A 198 12.81 -1.22 14.58
CA THR A 198 11.38 -1.43 14.35
C THR A 198 10.54 -0.18 14.60
N LYS A 199 11.05 0.83 15.31
CA LYS A 199 10.41 2.15 15.49
C LYS A 199 10.38 2.97 14.21
N GLU A 200 11.24 2.65 13.24
CA GLU A 200 11.31 3.29 11.93
C GLU A 200 10.63 2.43 10.82
N CYS A 201 10.21 1.18 11.10
CA CYS A 201 9.44 0.36 10.13
C CYS A 201 8.12 1.08 9.78
N GLY A 202 8.05 1.76 8.63
CA GLY A 202 6.85 2.45 8.12
C GLY A 202 6.82 3.97 8.34
N LYS A 203 7.88 4.55 8.88
CA LYS A 203 8.10 6.00 8.75
C LYS A 203 8.87 6.24 7.46
N VAL A 204 8.38 7.14 6.61
CA VAL A 204 9.32 7.92 5.81
C VAL A 204 10.19 8.62 6.84
N ALA A 205 11.49 8.31 6.90
CA ALA A 205 12.36 8.91 7.90
C ALA A 205 12.54 10.40 7.59
N ALA A 206 11.78 11.24 8.29
CA ALA A 206 12.02 12.66 8.41
C ALA A 206 12.84 12.91 9.68
N LEU A 207 14.00 13.53 9.52
CA LEU A 207 14.93 13.86 10.60
C LEU A 207 14.37 15.03 11.43
N TYR A 208 14.34 14.90 12.76
CA TYR A 208 13.88 15.95 13.67
C TYR A 208 15.09 16.68 14.31
N PRO A 209 14.98 17.98 14.62
CA PRO A 209 16.01 18.71 15.35
C PRO A 209 16.04 18.32 16.86
N GLU A 210 17.18 18.56 17.50
CA GLU A 210 17.49 18.19 18.90
C GLU A 210 16.64 18.92 19.97
N PRO A 211 16.47 18.36 21.19
CA PRO A 211 15.72 19.00 22.27
C PRO A 211 16.25 20.39 22.69
N ASN A 212 15.34 21.26 23.17
CA ASN A 212 15.51 22.70 23.44
C ASN A 212 15.58 23.63 22.20
N THR A 213 15.36 23.09 20.99
CA THR A 213 15.12 23.92 19.81
C THR A 213 13.69 24.47 19.79
N LYS A 214 13.56 25.80 19.65
CA LYS A 214 12.27 26.45 19.36
C LYS A 214 12.11 26.60 17.84
N THR A 215 11.01 26.09 17.28
CA THR A 215 10.62 26.38 15.89
C THR A 215 9.94 27.74 15.82
N VAL A 216 10.51 28.65 15.03
CA VAL A 216 10.00 30.01 14.81
C VAL A 216 9.95 30.27 13.32
N PHE A 217 8.84 30.80 12.81
CA PHE A 217 8.82 31.36 11.46
C PHE A 217 9.70 32.61 11.44
N LYS A 218 10.92 32.48 10.91
CA LYS A 218 11.91 33.57 10.89
C LYS A 218 11.64 34.63 9.83
N SER A 219 10.94 34.25 8.75
CA SER A 219 10.78 35.11 7.56
C SER A 219 9.36 35.64 7.45
N PHE A 220 9.02 36.63 8.28
CA PHE A 220 7.76 37.37 8.17
C PHE A 220 7.53 37.95 6.77
N SER A 221 8.62 38.28 6.06
CA SER A 221 8.61 38.72 4.66
C SER A 221 7.87 37.78 3.70
N LYS A 222 7.80 36.46 4.00
CA LYS A 222 7.07 35.49 3.17
C LYS A 222 5.55 35.56 3.33
N LYS A 223 5.03 36.40 4.24
CA LYS A 223 3.60 36.74 4.31
C LYS A 223 3.18 37.81 3.30
N LEU A 224 4.14 38.52 2.71
CA LEU A 224 3.85 39.54 1.71
C LEU A 224 3.53 38.84 0.39
N SER A 225 2.32 39.05 -0.15
CA SER A 225 1.98 38.54 -1.47
C SER A 225 2.92 39.17 -2.50
N PRO A 226 3.46 38.38 -3.45
CA PRO A 226 4.35 38.90 -4.47
C PRO A 226 3.62 39.96 -5.31
N PRO A 227 4.34 40.97 -5.82
CA PRO A 227 3.73 42.04 -6.60
C PRO A 227 3.25 41.56 -7.98
N VAL A 228 3.76 40.42 -8.46
CA VAL A 228 3.35 39.78 -9.72
C VAL A 228 3.23 38.27 -9.51
N VAL A 229 2.17 37.66 -10.02
CA VAL A 229 1.94 36.21 -10.05
C VAL A 229 1.63 35.78 -11.48
N ILE A 230 2.15 34.64 -11.91
CA ILE A 230 1.82 34.07 -13.22
C ILE A 230 1.11 32.75 -13.01
N TYR A 231 -0.09 32.64 -13.57
CA TYR A 231 -0.88 31.40 -13.62
C TYR A 231 -0.74 30.80 -15.01
N ALA A 232 -0.58 29.49 -15.12
CA ALA A 232 -0.40 28.83 -16.40
C ALA A 232 -1.22 27.55 -16.48
N ASP A 233 -1.71 27.26 -17.68
CA ASP A 233 -2.48 26.06 -17.97
C ASP A 233 -2.23 25.56 -19.40
N ILE A 234 -2.41 24.25 -19.60
CA ILE A 234 -2.11 23.55 -20.86
C ILE A 234 -3.23 22.56 -21.16
N GLU A 235 -3.76 22.63 -22.37
CA GLU A 235 -4.78 21.72 -22.88
C GLU A 235 -4.16 20.64 -23.78
N ALA A 236 -4.77 19.45 -23.76
CA ALA A 236 -4.34 18.32 -24.56
C ALA A 236 -5.53 17.59 -25.19
N VAL A 237 -5.38 17.19 -26.46
CA VAL A 237 -6.34 16.35 -27.17
C VAL A 237 -6.01 14.87 -26.96
N LEU A 238 -7.06 14.05 -26.92
CA LEU A 238 -6.96 12.59 -26.87
C LEU A 238 -7.04 12.02 -28.27
N GLU A 239 -5.93 11.49 -28.77
CA GLU A 239 -5.87 10.81 -30.06
C GLU A 239 -6.10 9.31 -29.86
N ASN A 240 -7.08 8.75 -30.58
CA ASN A 240 -7.36 7.31 -30.56
C ASN A 240 -6.25 6.55 -31.31
N TYR A 241 -5.91 5.36 -30.80
CA TYR A 241 -4.89 4.49 -31.40
C TYR A 241 -5.57 3.27 -32.04
N ASP A 242 -5.63 3.21 -33.38
CA ASP A 242 -6.35 2.14 -34.08
C ASP A 242 -5.63 0.78 -34.00
N ILE A 243 -6.37 -0.27 -33.63
CA ILE A 243 -5.91 -1.66 -33.72
C ILE A 243 -7.04 -2.57 -34.19
N ASN A 244 -6.78 -3.35 -35.24
CA ASN A 244 -7.65 -4.42 -35.74
C ASN A 244 -7.75 -5.57 -34.70
N LEU A 245 -8.97 -5.95 -34.30
CA LEU A 245 -9.26 -6.71 -33.08
C LEU A 245 -9.39 -8.25 -33.21
N ASN A 246 -9.05 -8.87 -34.34
CA ASN A 246 -9.38 -10.31 -34.57
C ASN A 246 -8.19 -11.29 -34.66
N ASP A 247 -7.00 -10.95 -34.16
CA ASP A 247 -5.85 -11.89 -34.15
C ASP A 247 -5.58 -12.46 -32.73
N PRO A 248 -5.67 -13.78 -32.52
CA PRO A 248 -5.37 -14.44 -31.23
C PRO A 248 -3.92 -14.29 -30.74
N SER A 249 -3.04 -13.64 -31.51
CA SER A 249 -1.60 -13.53 -31.24
C SER A 249 -1.11 -12.18 -30.72
N LYS A 250 -1.97 -11.19 -30.40
CA LYS A 250 -1.53 -9.83 -29.98
C LYS A 250 -2.07 -9.34 -28.60
N SER A 251 -1.23 -8.54 -27.91
CA SER A 251 -1.30 -8.03 -26.51
C SER A 251 -2.69 -7.73 -25.91
N SER A 252 -2.95 -8.11 -24.65
CA SER A 252 -4.20 -7.81 -23.91
C SER A 252 -4.35 -6.37 -23.43
N THR A 253 -3.24 -5.62 -23.30
CA THR A 253 -3.29 -4.18 -23.00
C THR A 253 -3.06 -3.41 -24.28
N THR A 254 -4.02 -2.58 -24.62
CA THR A 254 -4.00 -1.70 -25.78
C THR A 254 -4.11 -0.26 -25.29
N MET A 255 -3.13 0.58 -25.65
CA MET A 255 -3.14 2.00 -25.31
C MET A 255 -4.32 2.63 -26.04
N ALA A 256 -5.40 2.92 -25.32
CA ALA A 256 -6.65 3.38 -25.94
C ALA A 256 -6.51 4.79 -26.54
N GLN A 257 -5.80 5.69 -25.84
CA GLN A 257 -5.70 7.11 -26.21
C GLN A 257 -4.34 7.69 -25.82
N ARG A 258 -3.86 8.67 -26.60
CA ARG A 258 -2.63 9.45 -26.35
C ARG A 258 -3.00 10.91 -26.09
N HIS A 259 -2.48 11.51 -25.03
CA HIS A 259 -2.62 12.94 -24.76
C HIS A 259 -1.55 13.71 -25.54
N THR A 260 -1.97 14.54 -26.49
CA THR A 260 -1.10 15.42 -27.26
C THR A 260 -1.47 16.86 -26.93
N ALA A 261 -0.53 17.61 -26.35
CA ALA A 261 -0.75 19.02 -26.01
C ALA A 261 -1.10 19.81 -27.27
N CYS A 262 -2.20 20.55 -27.22
CA CYS A 262 -2.72 21.28 -28.37
C CYS A 262 -2.78 22.79 -28.13
N ALA A 263 -2.82 23.23 -26.87
CA ALA A 263 -2.83 24.63 -26.53
C ALA A 263 -2.21 24.87 -25.16
N ALA A 264 -1.66 26.07 -24.97
CA ALA A 264 -1.09 26.48 -23.70
C ALA A 264 -1.32 27.98 -23.49
N SER A 265 -1.56 28.37 -22.24
CA SER A 265 -1.76 29.77 -21.88
C SER A 265 -1.15 30.10 -20.52
N PHE A 266 -0.75 31.35 -20.34
CA PHE A 266 -0.49 31.90 -19.02
C PHE A 266 -1.07 33.29 -18.88
N TYR A 267 -1.45 33.63 -17.65
CA TYR A 267 -1.97 34.92 -17.26
C TYR A 267 -1.09 35.54 -16.18
N ILE A 268 -0.58 36.73 -16.47
CA ILE A 268 0.26 37.52 -15.57
C ILE A 268 -0.65 38.48 -14.80
N VAL A 269 -0.62 38.40 -13.48
CA VAL A 269 -1.37 39.25 -12.56
C VAL A 269 -0.43 40.17 -11.81
N HIS A 270 -0.58 41.47 -12.01
CA HIS A 270 0.06 42.54 -11.28
C HIS A 270 -0.82 42.98 -10.12
N LYS A 271 -0.38 42.71 -8.89
CA LYS A 271 -1.16 42.98 -7.67
C LYS A 271 -1.55 44.46 -7.50
N TYR A 272 -0.70 45.38 -7.93
CA TYR A 272 -0.87 46.81 -7.67
C TYR A 272 -1.33 47.61 -8.90
N ASN A 273 -1.40 46.99 -10.08
CA ASN A 273 -1.88 47.65 -11.29
C ASN A 273 -2.43 46.63 -12.27
N GLU A 274 -3.74 46.40 -12.19
CA GLU A 274 -4.44 45.40 -12.98
C GLU A 274 -4.42 45.68 -14.48
N HIS A 275 -4.22 46.94 -14.91
CA HIS A 275 -4.10 47.31 -16.34
C HIS A 275 -2.84 46.71 -17.00
N LEU A 276 -1.87 46.25 -16.20
CA LEU A 276 -0.69 45.56 -16.70
C LEU A 276 -0.88 44.05 -16.78
N ASN A 277 -2.03 43.52 -16.36
CA ASN A 277 -2.30 42.11 -16.48
C ASN A 277 -2.39 41.72 -17.95
N GLU A 278 -1.82 40.59 -18.30
CA GLU A 278 -1.71 40.16 -19.68
C GLU A 278 -1.90 38.66 -19.77
N MET A 279 -2.68 38.23 -20.76
CA MET A 279 -2.82 36.83 -21.12
C MET A 279 -2.00 36.55 -22.37
N TRP A 280 -1.27 35.46 -22.34
CA TRP A 280 -0.65 34.87 -23.50
C TRP A 280 -1.25 33.50 -23.72
N THR A 281 -1.67 33.22 -24.96
CA THR A 281 -2.25 31.94 -25.36
C THR A 281 -1.67 31.55 -26.72
N TYR A 282 -1.45 30.27 -26.91
CA TYR A 282 -1.07 29.73 -28.20
C TYR A 282 -1.67 28.33 -28.39
N GLU A 283 -2.21 28.12 -29.59
CA GLU A 283 -2.80 26.86 -30.02
C GLU A 283 -1.98 26.32 -31.20
N GLY A 284 -1.50 25.10 -31.07
CA GLY A 284 -0.69 24.45 -32.08
C GLY A 284 0.07 23.24 -31.54
N PRO A 285 0.57 22.37 -32.45
CA PRO A 285 1.29 21.16 -32.07
C PRO A 285 2.62 21.45 -31.34
N ASP A 286 3.19 22.65 -31.52
CA ASP A 286 4.39 23.13 -30.84
C ASP A 286 4.08 24.03 -29.62
N CYS A 287 2.84 24.00 -29.11
CA CYS A 287 2.38 24.90 -28.06
C CYS A 287 3.24 24.91 -26.81
N ILE A 288 3.74 23.75 -26.37
CA ILE A 288 4.62 23.65 -25.20
C ILE A 288 5.93 24.42 -25.41
N GLN A 289 6.52 24.31 -26.60
CA GLN A 289 7.78 24.98 -26.92
C GLN A 289 7.57 26.49 -26.95
N LYS A 290 6.50 26.95 -27.62
CA LYS A 290 6.15 28.37 -27.70
C LYS A 290 5.81 28.96 -26.34
N PHE A 291 5.07 28.22 -25.52
CA PHE A 291 4.72 28.58 -24.16
C PHE A 291 5.96 28.82 -23.30
N CYS A 292 6.90 27.87 -23.29
CA CYS A 292 8.14 28.01 -22.53
C CYS A 292 8.98 29.21 -23.00
N GLN A 293 9.05 29.46 -24.31
CA GLN A 293 9.77 30.61 -24.87
C GLN A 293 9.13 31.93 -24.46
N ALA A 294 7.81 32.07 -24.60
CA ALA A 294 7.08 33.28 -24.27
C ALA A 294 7.13 33.57 -22.75
N LEU A 295 6.92 32.55 -21.91
CA LEU A 295 6.97 32.68 -20.46
C LEU A 295 8.36 33.15 -20.00
N ARG A 296 9.42 32.61 -20.60
CA ARG A 296 10.79 33.05 -20.32
C ARG A 296 11.01 34.51 -20.69
N MET A 297 10.62 34.92 -21.90
CA MET A 297 10.77 36.32 -22.33
C MET A 297 10.01 37.29 -21.42
N LYS A 298 8.80 36.94 -21.01
CA LYS A 298 7.98 37.76 -20.11
C LYS A 298 8.58 37.83 -18.70
N THR A 299 9.03 36.72 -18.15
CA THR A 299 9.66 36.69 -16.81
C THR A 299 10.98 37.46 -16.80
N ASP A 300 11.80 37.34 -17.85
CA ASP A 300 13.04 38.12 -17.99
C ASP A 300 12.73 39.63 -18.05
N GLY A 301 11.73 40.05 -18.83
CA GLY A 301 11.28 41.43 -18.89
C GLY A 301 10.75 41.98 -17.56
N LEU A 302 9.97 41.18 -16.83
CA LEU A 302 9.50 41.54 -15.49
C LEU A 302 10.65 41.71 -14.50
N TYR A 303 11.64 40.81 -14.54
CA TYR A 303 12.83 40.88 -13.70
C TYR A 303 13.63 42.14 -13.98
N GLU A 304 13.90 42.43 -15.25
CA GLU A 304 14.61 43.62 -15.71
C GLU A 304 13.90 44.91 -15.26
N LYS A 305 12.57 44.95 -15.39
CA LYS A 305 11.77 46.13 -15.07
C LYS A 305 11.63 46.41 -13.57
N TYR A 306 11.39 45.38 -12.76
CA TYR A 306 11.00 45.55 -11.35
C TYR A 306 12.07 45.13 -10.34
N TRP A 307 13.01 44.25 -10.70
CA TRP A 307 13.96 43.67 -9.75
C TRP A 307 15.44 43.97 -10.05
N LYS A 308 15.83 44.24 -11.29
CA LYS A 308 17.25 44.48 -11.63
C LYS A 308 17.85 45.71 -10.98
N SER A 309 17.06 46.76 -10.73
CA SER A 309 17.51 48.02 -10.13
C SER A 309 17.45 48.04 -8.59
N TYR A 310 17.05 46.95 -7.93
CA TYR A 310 16.98 46.89 -6.48
C TYR A 310 18.39 46.77 -5.85
N LYS A 311 19.04 47.91 -5.58
CA LYS A 311 20.18 47.99 -4.66
C LYS A 311 19.70 47.67 -3.25
N LYS A 312 20.43 46.81 -2.52
CA LYS A 312 20.12 46.46 -1.12
C LYS A 312 19.84 47.73 -0.30
N PRO A 313 18.70 47.82 0.40
CA PRO A 313 18.53 48.86 1.39
C PRO A 313 19.54 48.65 2.52
N ILE A 314 20.33 49.68 2.81
CA ILE A 314 21.18 49.78 4.00
C ILE A 314 20.22 49.89 5.18
N TYR A 315 19.99 48.79 5.89
CA TYR A 315 19.31 48.83 7.18
C TYR A 315 20.36 48.67 8.27
N GLN A 316 20.89 49.81 8.74
CA GLN A 316 21.39 49.92 10.11
C GLN A 316 20.15 49.89 11.02
N PHE A 317 19.98 48.81 11.77
CA PHE A 317 19.25 48.87 13.02
C PHE A 317 20.21 48.42 14.12
N ASN A 318 20.53 49.40 14.97
CA ASN A 318 21.19 49.22 16.25
C ASN A 318 20.30 48.42 17.19
N ILE A 319 20.98 47.74 18.13
CA ILE A 319 20.52 46.94 19.28
C ILE A 319 20.45 45.43 19.01
#